data_AF-A0A1A1WCD6-F1
#
_entry.id   AF-A0A1A1WCD6-F1
#
_cell.length_a   1.000
_cell.length_b   1.000
_cell.length_c   1.000
_cell.angle_alpha   90.00
_cell.angle_beta   90.00
_cell.angle_gamma   90.00
#
_symmetry.space_group_name_H-M   'P 1'
#
loop_
_entity.id
_entity.type
_entity.pdbx_description
1 polymer ?
#
loop_
_entity_poly.entity_id
_entity_poly.type
_entity_poly.pdbx_seq_one_letter_code
_entity_poly.pdbx_strand_id
1 'polypeptide(L)'
;MNRRRGLAALLVFSGMAAVPAILTAVPSADRVQASVCVSAGRRVSVSGCTNIADNIARYAPPPAVYAPLPEDEVPPPPPPP
;
A
#
# COMPACT_ATOMS: atom_id res chain seq x y z
N MET A 1 -36.02 21.48 13.10
CA MET A 1 -35.47 20.95 11.82
C MET A 1 -33.93 20.98 11.73
N ASN A 2 -33.22 21.58 12.70
CA ASN A 2 -31.77 21.82 12.60
C ASN A 2 -30.90 20.64 13.05
N ARG A 3 -31.39 19.83 13.99
CA ARG A 3 -30.64 18.69 14.54
C ARG A 3 -30.46 17.53 13.56
N ARG A 4 -31.48 17.26 12.74
CA ARG A 4 -31.41 16.24 11.67
C ARG A 4 -30.48 16.68 10.53
N ARG A 5 -30.48 17.98 10.19
CA ARG A 5 -29.56 18.56 9.19
C ARG A 5 -28.11 18.56 9.68
N GLY A 6 -27.87 18.83 10.96
CA GLY A 6 -26.52 18.75 11.55
C GLY A 6 -25.94 17.33 11.58
N LEU A 7 -26.76 16.32 11.89
CA LEU A 7 -26.34 14.91 11.84
C LEU A 7 -26.02 14.46 10.42
N ALA A 8 -26.83 14.86 9.43
CA ALA A 8 -26.55 14.55 8.03
C ALA A 8 -25.23 15.18 7.55
N ALA A 9 -24.97 16.44 7.93
CA ALA A 9 -23.72 17.11 7.58
C ALA A 9 -22.48 16.43 8.18
N LEU A 10 -22.56 15.98 9.44
CA LEU A 10 -21.46 15.25 10.10
C LEU A 10 -21.17 13.91 9.42
N LEU A 11 -22.19 13.16 9.03
CA LEU A 11 -22.02 11.88 8.33
C LEU A 11 -21.41 12.07 6.94
N VAL A 12 -21.83 13.09 6.20
CA VAL A 12 -21.26 13.42 4.88
C VAL A 12 -19.81 13.85 5.01
N PHE A 13 -19.49 14.70 6.00
CA PHE A 13 -18.12 15.15 6.24
C PHE A 13 -17.20 14.00 6.65
N SER A 14 -17.68 13.11 7.53
CA SER A 14 -16.97 11.89 7.92
C SER A 14 -16.74 10.94 6.73
N GLY A 15 -17.73 10.79 5.84
CA GLY A 15 -17.61 9.96 4.65
C GLY A 15 -16.59 10.54 3.67
N MET A 16 -16.68 11.84 3.38
CA MET A 16 -15.74 12.55 2.48
C MET A 16 -14.30 12.50 2.97
N ALA A 17 -14.05 12.49 4.29
CA ALA A 17 -12.70 12.35 4.83
C ALA A 17 -12.08 10.97 4.56
N ALA A 18 -12.91 9.92 4.39
CA ALA A 18 -12.44 8.57 4.10
C ALA A 18 -12.21 8.30 2.60
N VAL A 19 -12.89 9.04 1.71
CA VAL A 19 -12.81 8.88 0.25
C VAL A 19 -11.39 9.05 -0.32
N PRO A 20 -10.59 10.09 0.02
CA PRO A 20 -9.26 10.24 -0.54
C PRO A 20 -8.31 9.12 -0.11
N ALA A 21 -8.50 8.54 1.08
CA ALA A 21 -7.68 7.41 1.55
C ALA A 21 -7.89 6.14 0.69
N ILE A 22 -9.13 5.88 0.26
CA ILE A 22 -9.48 4.71 -0.58
C ILE A 22 -8.90 4.87 -2.00
N LEU A 23 -8.94 6.09 -2.56
CA LEU A 23 -8.45 6.35 -3.92
C LEU A 23 -6.92 6.27 -4.04
N THR A 24 -6.18 6.51 -2.96
CA THR A 24 -4.71 6.35 -2.92
C THR A 24 -4.24 4.96 -2.51
N ALA A 25 -5.13 4.11 -2.01
CA ALA A 25 -4.82 2.83 -1.37
C ALA A 25 -5.15 1.61 -2.24
N VAL A 26 -5.24 1.75 -3.56
CA VAL A 26 -5.21 0.58 -4.46
C VAL A 26 -3.76 0.30 -4.81
N PRO A 27 -3.03 -0.56 -4.07
CA PRO A 27 -1.75 -1.05 -4.54
C PRO A 27 -1.92 -1.72 -5.91
N SER A 28 -0.92 -1.57 -6.77
CA SER A 28 -0.79 -2.42 -7.95
C SER A 28 -0.83 -3.90 -7.52
N ALA A 29 -1.45 -4.78 -8.31
CA ALA A 29 -1.69 -6.18 -7.95
C ALA A 29 -0.42 -6.97 -7.53
N ASP A 30 0.76 -6.48 -7.92
CA ASP A 30 2.08 -7.01 -7.52
C ASP A 30 2.56 -6.57 -6.12
N ARG A 31 1.85 -5.69 -5.43
CA ARG A 31 2.27 -5.12 -4.14
C ARG A 31 1.34 -5.60 -3.03
N VAL A 32 1.87 -6.45 -2.15
CA VAL A 32 1.23 -6.72 -0.86
C VAL A 32 1.47 -5.50 0.06
N GLN A 33 0.43 -4.78 0.44
CA GLN A 33 0.53 -3.69 1.42
C GLN A 33 -0.07 -4.12 2.75
N ALA A 34 0.75 -4.11 3.81
CA ALA A 34 0.31 -4.35 5.17
C ALA A 34 0.82 -3.21 6.04
N SER A 35 -0.03 -2.22 6.31
CA SER A 35 0.32 -1.09 7.15
C SER A 35 -0.03 -1.37 8.61
N VAL A 36 0.92 -1.11 9.52
CA VAL A 36 0.70 -1.16 10.96
C VAL A 36 0.84 0.26 11.49
N CYS A 37 -0.21 0.74 12.14
CA CYS A 37 -0.23 2.05 12.79
C CYS A 37 -0.10 1.87 14.29
N VAL A 38 0.82 2.62 14.90
CA VAL A 38 1.00 2.65 16.35
C VAL A 38 0.80 4.08 16.82
N SER A 39 0.05 4.24 17.90
CA SER A 39 -0.14 5.50 18.59
C SER A 39 0.33 5.37 20.03
N ALA A 40 0.99 6.41 20.54
CA ALA A 40 1.45 6.45 21.91
C ALA A 40 1.31 7.86 22.49
N GLY A 41 0.97 7.92 23.78
CA GLY A 41 0.92 9.15 24.56
C GLY A 41 -0.44 9.42 25.24
N ARG A 42 -0.40 10.01 26.45
CA ARG A 42 -1.59 10.27 27.29
C ARG A 42 -2.08 11.73 27.24
N ARG A 43 -1.19 12.66 26.90
CA ARG A 43 -1.48 14.11 26.82
C ARG A 43 -1.17 14.67 25.44
N VAL A 44 -0.06 14.24 24.85
CA VAL A 44 0.31 14.51 23.45
C VAL A 44 0.33 13.16 22.76
N SER A 45 -0.43 13.01 21.68
CA SER A 45 -0.50 11.78 20.90
C SER A 45 0.45 11.88 19.72
N VAL A 46 1.34 10.91 19.59
CA VAL A 46 2.17 10.73 18.41
C VAL A 46 1.74 9.42 17.77
N SER A 47 1.38 9.49 16.49
CA SER A 47 1.05 8.32 15.69
C SER A 47 1.99 8.20 14.51
N GLY A 48 2.30 6.95 14.16
CA GLY A 48 3.05 6.62 12.96
C GLY A 48 2.48 5.36 12.35
N CYS A 49 2.46 5.31 11.02
CA CYS A 49 2.11 4.12 10.26
C CYS A 49 3.33 3.70 9.44
N THR A 50 3.57 2.40 9.34
CA THR A 50 4.62 1.85 8.47
C THR A 50 4.10 0.65 7.71
N ASN A 51 4.49 0.51 6.45
CA ASN A 51 4.19 -0.65 5.64
C ASN A 51 5.26 -1.73 5.89
N ILE A 52 4.81 -2.93 6.25
CA ILE A 52 5.69 -4.07 6.51
C ILE A 52 6.43 -4.48 5.24
N ALA A 53 5.78 -4.46 4.08
CA ALA A 53 6.37 -4.93 2.83
C ALA A 53 7.59 -4.09 2.42
N ASP A 54 7.54 -2.78 2.64
CA ASP A 54 8.67 -1.88 2.32
C ASP A 54 9.85 -2.08 3.29
N ASN A 55 9.60 -2.55 4.51
CA ASN A 55 10.67 -2.95 5.43
C ASN A 55 11.32 -4.28 4.99
N ILE A 56 10.51 -5.27 4.59
CA ILE A 56 11.00 -6.57 4.15
C ILE A 56 11.84 -6.43 2.86
N ALA A 57 11.42 -5.56 1.94
CA ALA A 57 12.12 -5.33 0.67
C ALA A 57 13.59 -4.93 0.84
N ARG A 58 13.99 -4.35 1.98
CA ARG A 58 15.39 -4.00 2.28
C ARG A 58 16.28 -5.21 2.52
N TYR A 59 15.70 -6.33 2.92
CA TYR A 59 16.39 -7.58 3.21
C TYR A 59 16.19 -8.62 2.10
N ALA A 60 15.36 -8.30 1.10
CA ALA A 60 15.18 -9.15 -0.06
C ALA A 60 16.49 -9.22 -0.86
N PRO A 61 16.92 -10.42 -1.30
CA PRO A 61 18.08 -10.56 -2.17
C PRO A 61 17.93 -9.73 -3.46
N PRO A 62 19.06 -9.30 -4.07
CA PRO A 62 19.00 -8.64 -5.37
C PRO A 62 18.44 -9.59 -6.43
N PRO A 63 17.73 -9.09 -7.45
CA PRO A 63 17.08 -9.94 -8.45
C PRO A 63 18.01 -10.92 -9.17
N ALA A 64 19.27 -10.55 -9.32
CA ALA A 64 20.30 -11.36 -9.98
C ALA A 64 20.60 -12.71 -9.29
N VAL A 65 20.14 -12.93 -8.05
CA VAL A 65 20.31 -14.22 -7.35
C VAL A 65 19.02 -15.02 -7.22
N TYR A 66 17.91 -14.55 -7.79
CA TYR A 66 16.70 -15.36 -7.91
C TYR A 66 16.82 -16.36 -9.06
N ALA A 67 16.04 -17.44 -8.98
CA ALA A 67 15.91 -18.35 -10.09
C ALA A 67 15.29 -17.62 -11.30
N PRO A 68 15.82 -17.81 -12.53
CA PRO A 68 15.22 -17.24 -13.73
C PRO A 68 13.77 -17.70 -13.85
N LEU A 69 12.88 -16.77 -14.15
CA LEU A 69 11.52 -17.14 -14.52
C LEU A 69 11.53 -17.72 -15.94
N PRO A 70 10.53 -18.55 -16.32
CA PRO A 70 10.42 -19.07 -17.69
C PRO A 70 10.39 -17.97 -18.76
N GLU A 71 9.87 -16.79 -18.41
CA GLU A 71 9.83 -15.62 -19.30
C GLU A 71 11.21 -14.97 -19.52
N ASP A 72 12.21 -15.30 -18.69
CA ASP A 72 13.59 -14.80 -18.82
C ASP A 72 14.45 -15.68 -19.74
N GLU A 73 13.92 -16.80 -20.25
CA GLU A 73 14.62 -17.66 -21.21
C GLU A 73 14.75 -16.94 -22.56
N VAL A 74 15.97 -16.59 -22.93
CA VAL A 74 16.25 -16.05 -24.27
C VAL A 74 16.15 -17.18 -25.29
N PRO A 75 15.34 -17.04 -26.36
CA PRO A 75 15.25 -18.07 -27.39
C PRO A 75 16.64 -18.33 -28.02
N PRO A 76 16.94 -19.58 -28.41
CA PRO A 76 18.24 -19.95 -28.96
C PRO A 76 18.56 -19.14 -30.22
N PRO A 77 19.84 -18.77 -30.45
CA PRO A 77 20.24 -18.01 -31.63
C PRO A 77 19.92 -18.79 -32.92
N PRO A 78 19.53 -18.10 -34.01
CA PRO A 78 19.23 -18.75 -35.27
C PRO A 78 20.46 -19.49 -35.83
N PRO A 79 20.27 -20.63 -36.52
CA PRO A 79 21.37 -21.39 -37.09
C PRO A 79 22.15 -20.55 -38.12
N PRO A 80 23.48 -20.75 -38.24
CA PRO A 80 24.29 -20.11 -39.26
C PRO A 80 23.85 -20.52 -40.68
N PRO A 81 24.02 -19.63 -41.68
CA PRO A 81 23.64 -19.89 -43.07
C PRO A 81 24.49 -20.99 -43.75
#